data_AF-A0A7X3P5P0-F1
#
_entry.id   AF-A0A7X3P5P0-F1
#
_cell.length_a   1.000
_cell.length_b   1.000
_cell.length_c   1.000
_cell.angle_alpha   90.00
_cell.angle_beta   90.00
_cell.angle_gamma   90.00
#
_symmetry.space_group_name_H-M   'P 1'
#
loop_
_entity.id
_entity.type
_entity.pdbx_description
1 polymer ?
#
loop_
_entity_poly.entity_id
_entity_poly.type
_entity_poly.pdbx_seq_one_letter_code
_entity_poly.pdbx_strand_id
1 'polypeptide(L)'
;MDSVKLLPGLVTVLAGSGLGLLALGTRIPAAPLVGALLGAALVSLIPNLPAVHWPTGTRTTLEIAVGIVIGSGLTATTLQEMRHLWRPALFITLALLAAGIVVGACSSRLLGIKLTVGLLGAAPGGLTGMSLAGEELGAGATVAALHTVRLVTVLVVMPLLVRLLTIGQGGSPDGP
;
A
#
# COMPACT_ATOMS: atom_id res chain seq x y z
N MET A 1 -31.55 -16.30 -2.58
CA MET A 1 -30.97 -15.59 -1.41
C MET A 1 -29.51 -15.18 -1.65
N ASP A 2 -28.83 -15.76 -2.65
CA ASP A 2 -27.39 -15.55 -2.89
C ASP A 2 -27.07 -14.30 -3.73
N SER A 3 -27.98 -13.88 -4.62
CA SER A 3 -27.79 -12.70 -5.48
C SER A 3 -27.60 -11.40 -4.70
N VAL A 4 -28.18 -11.28 -3.50
CA VAL A 4 -28.10 -10.10 -2.63
C VAL A 4 -26.73 -9.99 -1.95
N LYS A 5 -26.05 -11.13 -1.70
CA LYS A 5 -24.71 -11.17 -1.10
C LYS A 5 -23.59 -10.90 -2.11
N LEU A 6 -23.81 -11.22 -3.39
CA LEU A 6 -22.83 -11.02 -4.47
C LEU A 6 -22.86 -9.60 -5.05
N LEU A 7 -24.00 -8.90 -4.94
CA LEU A 7 -24.18 -7.54 -5.42
C LEU A 7 -23.10 -6.54 -4.92
N PRO A 8 -22.80 -6.42 -3.61
CA PRO A 8 -21.81 -5.45 -3.13
C PRO A 8 -20.38 -5.79 -3.59
N GLY A 9 -20.05 -7.07 -3.70
CA GLY A 9 -18.75 -7.52 -4.22
C GLY A 9 -18.58 -7.14 -5.69
N LEU A 10 -19.61 -7.40 -6.51
CA LEU A 10 -19.60 -7.05 -7.93
C LEU A 10 -19.49 -5.52 -8.14
N VAL A 11 -20.25 -4.73 -7.38
CA VAL A 11 -20.18 -3.26 -7.44
C VAL A 11 -18.79 -2.76 -7.06
N THR A 12 -18.16 -3.37 -6.06
CA THR A 12 -16.79 -3.01 -5.63
C THR A 12 -15.75 -3.35 -6.69
N VAL A 13 -15.85 -4.52 -7.35
CA VAL A 13 -14.99 -4.88 -8.49
C VAL A 13 -15.18 -3.91 -9.64
N LEU A 14 -16.43 -3.62 -10.03
CA LEU A 14 -16.72 -2.74 -11.15
C LEU A 14 -16.25 -1.30 -10.88
N ALA A 15 -16.50 -0.77 -9.69
CA ALA A 15 -16.05 0.56 -9.31
C ALA A 15 -14.51 0.63 -9.24
N GLY A 16 -13.88 -0.37 -8.64
CA GLY A 16 -12.42 -0.47 -8.52
C GLY A 16 -11.76 -0.60 -9.89
N SER A 17 -12.20 -1.53 -10.73
CA SER A 17 -11.69 -1.70 -12.10
C SER A 17 -11.98 -0.48 -12.97
N GLY A 18 -13.16 0.11 -12.88
CA GLY A 18 -13.53 1.30 -13.63
C GLY A 18 -12.63 2.49 -13.31
N LEU A 19 -12.48 2.83 -12.03
CA LEU A 19 -11.60 3.93 -11.61
C LEU A 19 -10.11 3.60 -11.80
N GLY A 20 -9.71 2.33 -11.64
CA GLY A 20 -8.35 1.89 -11.95
C GLY A 20 -7.99 2.05 -13.43
N LEU A 21 -8.90 1.68 -14.33
CA LEU A 21 -8.71 1.85 -15.77
C LEU A 21 -8.75 3.33 -16.17
N LEU A 22 -9.66 4.13 -15.59
CA LEU A 22 -9.68 5.58 -15.81
C LEU A 22 -8.39 6.25 -15.34
N ALA A 23 -7.81 5.77 -14.24
CA ALA A 23 -6.56 6.29 -13.71
C ALA A 23 -5.35 6.04 -14.64
N LEU A 24 -5.40 5.05 -15.55
CA LEU A 24 -4.33 4.82 -16.53
C LEU A 24 -4.08 6.04 -17.43
N GLY A 25 -5.08 6.87 -17.68
CA GLY A 25 -4.94 8.12 -18.43
C GLY A 25 -4.18 9.21 -17.66
N THR A 26 -3.89 9.01 -16.37
CA THR A 26 -3.19 9.99 -15.53
C THR A 26 -1.68 9.72 -15.48
N ARG A 27 -0.87 10.78 -15.32
CA ARG A 27 0.59 10.65 -15.16
C ARG A 27 1.02 10.27 -13.73
N ILE A 28 0.16 9.59 -12.98
CA ILE A 28 0.38 9.22 -11.59
C ILE A 28 1.04 7.82 -11.56
N PRO A 29 2.17 7.62 -10.88
CA PRO A 29 2.74 6.29 -10.68
C PRO A 29 1.77 5.39 -9.92
N ALA A 30 1.69 4.12 -10.32
CA ALA A 30 0.72 3.16 -9.78
C ALA A 30 -0.74 3.66 -9.83
N ALA A 31 -1.08 4.49 -10.83
CA ALA A 31 -2.41 5.02 -11.09
C ALA A 31 -3.53 3.96 -10.98
N PRO A 32 -3.40 2.75 -11.58
CA PRO A 32 -4.44 1.72 -11.49
C PRO A 32 -4.73 1.28 -10.06
N LEU A 33 -3.69 1.22 -9.22
CA LEU A 33 -3.82 0.80 -7.82
C LEU A 33 -4.53 1.89 -7.02
N VAL A 34 -4.15 3.17 -7.21
CA VAL A 34 -4.82 4.30 -6.56
C VAL A 34 -6.30 4.36 -6.98
N GLY A 35 -6.58 4.25 -8.28
CA GLY A 35 -7.94 4.26 -8.81
C GLY A 35 -8.78 3.11 -8.26
N ALA A 36 -8.22 1.90 -8.18
CA ALA A 36 -8.90 0.74 -7.61
C ALA A 36 -9.21 0.90 -6.10
N LEU A 37 -8.25 1.42 -5.33
CA LEU A 37 -8.46 1.71 -3.90
C LEU A 37 -9.53 2.77 -3.69
N LEU A 38 -9.50 3.85 -4.48
CA LEU A 38 -10.52 4.90 -4.41
C LEU A 38 -11.90 4.36 -4.77
N GLY A 39 -12.01 3.56 -5.83
CA GLY A 39 -13.29 2.96 -6.22
C GLY A 39 -13.85 2.02 -5.15
N ALA A 40 -13.02 1.17 -4.58
CA ALA A 40 -13.42 0.28 -3.50
C ALA A 40 -13.80 1.04 -2.21
N ALA A 41 -13.05 2.10 -1.87
CA ALA A 41 -13.34 2.95 -0.73
C ALA A 41 -14.65 3.72 -0.90
N LEU A 42 -14.89 4.30 -2.09
CA LEU A 42 -16.15 5.00 -2.39
C LEU A 42 -17.36 4.09 -2.23
N VAL A 43 -17.29 2.85 -2.73
CA VAL A 43 -18.37 1.86 -2.56
C VAL A 43 -18.56 1.49 -1.09
N SER A 44 -17.46 1.33 -0.34
CA SER A 44 -17.50 0.99 1.09
C SER A 44 -18.06 2.11 1.97
N LEU A 45 -18.08 3.36 1.48
CA LEU A 45 -18.64 4.52 2.18
C LEU A 45 -20.13 4.74 1.90
N ILE A 46 -20.74 3.99 0.97
CA ILE A 46 -22.15 4.15 0.65
C ILE A 46 -23.00 3.63 1.82
N PRO A 47 -23.81 4.49 2.48
CA PRO A 47 -24.68 4.05 3.55
C PRO A 47 -25.68 3.03 3.00
N ASN A 48 -25.90 1.94 3.74
CA ASN A 48 -26.78 0.80 3.42
C ASN A 48 -26.22 -0.27 2.47
N LEU A 49 -24.97 -0.16 1.99
CA LEU A 49 -24.32 -1.32 1.37
C LEU A 49 -23.73 -2.24 2.45
N PRO A 50 -24.05 -3.55 2.46
CA PRO A 50 -23.42 -4.48 3.38
C PRO A 50 -21.92 -4.61 3.05
N ALA A 51 -21.12 -4.78 4.10
CA ALA A 51 -19.68 -4.96 3.95
C ALA A 51 -19.36 -6.13 3.01
N VAL A 52 -18.42 -5.91 2.09
CA VAL A 52 -17.98 -6.93 1.15
C VAL A 52 -17.19 -7.99 1.90
N HIS A 53 -17.71 -9.21 1.89
CA HIS A 53 -17.01 -10.37 2.40
C HIS A 53 -16.44 -11.13 1.21
N TRP A 54 -15.11 -11.09 1.08
CA TRP A 54 -14.42 -11.88 0.08
C TRP A 54 -14.38 -13.35 0.48
N PRO A 55 -14.46 -14.30 -0.48
CA PRO A 55 -14.25 -15.71 -0.21
C PRO A 55 -12.91 -15.95 0.50
N THR A 56 -12.90 -16.91 1.42
CA THR A 56 -11.67 -17.33 2.10
C THR A 56 -10.63 -17.76 1.06
N GLY A 57 -9.43 -17.20 1.14
CA GLY A 57 -8.32 -17.51 0.22
C GLY A 57 -8.14 -16.52 -0.94
N THR A 58 -9.11 -15.65 -1.27
CA THR A 58 -8.95 -14.66 -2.36
C THR A 58 -7.69 -13.80 -2.17
N ARG A 59 -7.48 -13.32 -0.95
CA ARG A 59 -6.30 -12.51 -0.58
C ARG A 59 -5.00 -13.29 -0.75
N THR A 60 -4.98 -14.55 -0.31
CA THR A 60 -3.83 -15.45 -0.45
C THR A 60 -3.50 -15.68 -1.93
N THR A 61 -4.50 -15.93 -2.78
CA THR A 61 -4.29 -16.10 -4.22
C THR A 61 -3.71 -14.83 -4.86
N LEU A 62 -4.22 -13.66 -4.48
CA LEU A 62 -3.71 -12.38 -4.98
C LEU A 62 -2.27 -12.11 -4.52
N GLU A 63 -1.93 -12.44 -3.28
CA GLU A 63 -0.56 -12.32 -2.75
C GLU A 63 0.42 -13.24 -3.43
N ILE A 64 0.02 -14.50 -3.69
CA ILE A 64 0.82 -15.44 -4.47
C ILE A 64 1.03 -14.89 -5.88
N ALA A 65 -0.02 -14.39 -6.54
CA ALA A 65 0.08 -13.83 -7.88
C ALA A 65 1.01 -12.60 -7.92
N VAL A 66 0.87 -11.67 -6.98
CA VAL A 66 1.74 -10.50 -6.84
C VAL A 66 3.19 -10.93 -6.58
N GLY A 67 3.39 -11.91 -5.70
CA GLY A 67 4.70 -12.47 -5.40
C GLY A 67 5.37 -13.12 -6.61
N ILE A 68 4.61 -13.87 -7.43
CA ILE A 68 5.10 -14.46 -8.68
C ILE A 68 5.50 -13.35 -9.66
N VAL A 69 4.66 -12.33 -9.86
CA VAL A 69 4.96 -11.22 -10.78
C VAL A 69 6.23 -10.47 -10.35
N ILE A 70 6.32 -10.06 -9.07
CA ILE A 70 7.51 -9.37 -8.55
C ILE A 70 8.74 -10.28 -8.62
N GLY A 71 8.61 -11.53 -8.19
CA GLY A 71 9.72 -12.50 -8.15
C GLY A 71 10.23 -12.90 -9.52
N SER A 72 9.35 -13.00 -10.52
CA SER A 72 9.73 -13.30 -11.91
C SER A 72 10.60 -12.22 -12.55
N GLY A 73 10.58 -10.99 -12.01
CA GLY A 73 11.48 -9.91 -12.43
C GLY A 73 12.90 -10.01 -11.85
N LEU A 74 13.13 -10.90 -10.89
CA LEU A 74 14.46 -11.12 -10.31
C LEU A 74 15.29 -12.00 -11.26
N THR A 75 16.15 -11.37 -12.04
CA THR A 75 17.07 -12.07 -12.96
C THR A 75 18.45 -12.25 -12.32
N ALA A 76 19.30 -13.04 -12.98
CA ALA A 76 20.69 -13.22 -12.54
C ALA A 76 21.48 -11.89 -12.47
N THR A 77 21.15 -10.92 -13.33
CA THR A 77 21.78 -9.59 -13.32
C THR A 77 21.31 -8.78 -12.11
N THR A 78 20.01 -8.78 -11.81
CA THR A 78 19.47 -8.16 -10.59
C THR A 78 20.11 -8.73 -9.33
N LEU A 79 20.33 -10.04 -9.29
CA LEU A 79 20.96 -10.70 -8.14
C LEU A 79 22.44 -10.26 -7.95
N GLN A 80 23.17 -10.03 -9.04
CA GLN A 80 24.53 -9.49 -8.97
C GLN A 80 24.52 -8.04 -8.44
N GLU A 81 23.60 -7.20 -8.91
CA GLU A 81 23.44 -5.83 -8.39
C GLU A 81 23.03 -5.82 -6.91
N MET A 82 22.15 -6.73 -6.49
CA MET A 82 21.76 -6.90 -5.09
C MET A 82 22.96 -7.17 -4.17
N ARG A 83 24.00 -7.86 -4.65
CA ARG A 83 25.25 -8.06 -3.88
C ARG A 83 26.01 -6.76 -3.62
N HIS A 84 25.79 -5.71 -4.41
CA HIS A 84 26.34 -4.38 -4.14
C HIS A 84 25.35 -3.52 -3.32
N LEU A 85 24.04 -3.77 -3.48
CA LEU A 85 22.97 -3.01 -2.81
C LEU A 85 22.56 -3.54 -1.44
N TRP A 86 23.02 -4.71 -0.99
CA TRP A 86 22.56 -5.29 0.29
C TRP A 86 22.88 -4.40 1.50
N ARG A 87 24.03 -3.72 1.52
CA ARG A 87 24.42 -2.78 2.60
C ARG A 87 23.46 -1.59 2.68
N PRO A 88 23.25 -0.81 1.60
CA PRO A 88 22.27 0.28 1.65
C PRO A 88 20.84 -0.22 1.88
N ALA A 89 20.44 -1.36 1.31
CA ALA A 89 19.12 -1.95 1.55
C ALA A 89 18.88 -2.30 3.02
N LEU A 90 19.87 -2.91 3.68
CA LEU A 90 19.82 -3.22 5.11
C LEU A 90 19.73 -1.94 5.95
N PHE A 91 20.56 -0.94 5.63
CA PHE A 91 20.54 0.34 6.33
C PHE A 91 19.17 1.04 6.20
N ILE A 92 18.61 1.11 4.98
CA ILE A 92 17.29 1.70 4.72
C ILE A 92 16.22 0.94 5.51
N THR A 93 16.26 -0.39 5.52
CA THR A 93 15.28 -1.21 6.22
C THR A 93 15.34 -0.98 7.73
N LEU A 94 16.53 -0.95 8.32
CA LEU A 94 16.72 -0.65 9.74
C LEU A 94 16.28 0.77 10.08
N ALA A 95 16.61 1.75 9.23
CA ALA A 95 16.19 3.14 9.42
C ALA A 95 14.66 3.29 9.37
N LEU A 96 14.00 2.62 8.41
CA LEU A 96 12.54 2.62 8.30
C LEU A 96 11.89 1.93 9.51
N LEU A 97 12.46 0.84 10.01
CA LEU A 97 11.98 0.16 11.22
C LEU A 97 12.10 1.07 12.44
N ALA A 98 13.27 1.69 12.65
CA ALA A 98 13.50 2.62 13.74
C ALA A 98 12.55 3.83 13.65
N ALA A 99 12.41 4.43 12.47
CA ALA A 99 11.48 5.52 12.22
C ALA A 99 10.04 5.09 12.48
N GLY A 100 9.62 3.90 12.04
CA GLY A 100 8.30 3.35 12.31
C GLY A 100 8.01 3.20 13.80
N ILE A 101 8.97 2.72 14.59
CA ILE A 101 8.85 2.62 16.05
C ILE A 101 8.69 4.01 16.67
N VAL A 102 9.54 4.96 16.29
CA VAL A 102 9.49 6.34 16.80
C VAL A 102 8.16 7.01 16.45
N VAL A 103 7.75 6.96 15.19
CA VAL A 103 6.50 7.54 14.71
C VAL A 103 5.31 6.86 15.39
N GLY A 104 5.29 5.53 15.46
CA GLY A 104 4.20 4.79 16.10
C GLY A 104 4.04 5.12 17.59
N ALA A 105 5.16 5.19 18.33
CA ALA A 105 5.16 5.60 19.74
C ALA A 105 4.75 7.06 19.91
N CYS A 106 5.22 7.94 19.03
CA CYS A 106 4.89 9.36 19.02
C CYS A 106 3.39 9.58 18.74
N SER A 107 2.85 8.91 17.73
CA SER A 107 1.42 8.91 17.40
C SER A 107 0.58 8.39 18.56
N SER A 108 1.02 7.36 19.28
CA SER A 108 0.32 6.88 20.48
C SER A 108 0.22 7.96 21.57
N ARG A 109 1.30 8.72 21.79
CA ARG A 109 1.32 9.79 22.79
C ARG A 109 0.60 11.07 22.36
N LEU A 110 0.71 11.46 21.10
CA LEU A 110 0.15 12.70 20.55
C LEU A 110 -1.33 12.57 20.19
N LEU A 111 -1.72 11.42 19.64
CA LEU A 111 -3.06 11.19 19.07
C LEU A 111 -3.93 10.26 19.92
N GLY A 112 -3.38 9.72 21.03
CA GLY A 112 -4.13 8.88 21.97
C GLY A 112 -4.49 7.48 21.43
N ILE A 113 -3.87 7.03 20.33
CA ILE A 113 -4.09 5.67 19.81
C ILE A 113 -3.34 4.62 20.63
N LYS A 114 -3.86 3.38 20.67
CA LYS A 114 -3.17 2.24 21.29
C LYS A 114 -1.76 2.09 20.70
N LEU A 115 -0.76 1.88 21.56
CA LEU A 115 0.64 1.75 21.14
C LEU A 115 0.81 0.67 20.05
N THR A 116 0.14 -0.47 20.20
CA THR A 116 0.17 -1.56 19.22
C THR A 116 -0.35 -1.13 17.84
N VAL A 117 -1.43 -0.35 17.79
CA VAL A 117 -1.99 0.19 16.54
C VAL A 117 -1.04 1.21 15.92
N GLY A 118 -0.44 2.09 16.73
CA GLY A 118 0.57 3.05 16.26
C GLY A 118 1.80 2.36 15.70
N LEU A 119 2.33 1.36 16.39
CA LEU A 119 3.50 0.59 15.96
C LEU A 119 3.21 -0.21 14.69
N LEU A 120 2.12 -0.99 14.65
CA LEU A 120 1.77 -1.76 13.45
C LEU A 120 1.44 -0.84 12.27
N GLY A 121 0.70 0.26 12.48
CA GLY A 121 0.35 1.19 11.42
C GLY A 121 1.53 1.97 10.85
N ALA A 122 2.49 2.34 11.69
CA ALA A 122 3.70 3.06 11.28
C ALA A 122 4.81 2.15 10.74
N ALA A 123 4.83 0.87 11.13
CA ALA A 123 5.85 -0.07 10.70
C ALA A 123 5.88 -0.23 9.18
N PRO A 124 7.06 -0.18 8.54
CA PRO A 124 7.20 -0.55 7.14
C PRO A 124 6.83 -2.04 6.98
N GLY A 125 6.01 -2.36 5.98
CA GLY A 125 5.54 -3.73 5.78
C GLY A 125 4.36 -3.81 4.82
N GLY A 126 3.95 -5.05 4.51
CA GLY A 126 2.76 -5.30 3.72
C GLY A 126 1.50 -4.99 4.50
N LEU A 127 0.58 -4.23 3.90
CA LEU A 127 -0.78 -3.96 4.41
C LEU A 127 -1.40 -5.25 4.96
N THR A 128 -1.20 -6.35 4.23
CA THR A 128 -1.80 -7.62 4.57
C THR A 128 -1.37 -8.18 5.91
N GLY A 129 -0.05 -8.35 6.08
CA GLY A 129 0.51 -9.00 7.25
C GLY A 129 0.28 -8.15 8.50
N MET A 130 0.40 -6.83 8.36
CA MET A 130 0.20 -5.91 9.47
C MET A 130 -1.27 -5.84 9.92
N SER A 131 -2.23 -5.88 8.99
CA SER A 131 -3.64 -5.91 9.40
C SER A 131 -4.03 -7.22 10.09
N LEU A 132 -3.46 -8.35 9.67
CA LEU A 132 -3.68 -9.64 10.35
C LEU A 132 -3.09 -9.64 11.76
N ALA A 133 -1.84 -9.18 11.91
CA ALA A 133 -1.23 -9.01 13.22
C ALA A 133 -2.04 -8.03 14.10
N GLY A 134 -2.65 -7.01 13.49
CA GLY A 134 -3.55 -6.10 14.20
C GLY A 134 -4.85 -6.76 14.61
N GLU A 135 -5.36 -7.71 13.83
CA GLU A 135 -6.59 -8.45 14.11
C GLU A 135 -6.45 -9.33 15.35
N GLU A 136 -5.29 -9.96 15.55
CA GLU A 136 -4.95 -10.69 16.78
C GLU A 136 -5.02 -9.81 18.04
N LEU A 137 -4.91 -8.49 17.86
CA LEU A 137 -4.98 -7.48 18.91
C LEU A 137 -6.32 -6.71 18.92
N GLY A 138 -7.31 -7.15 18.12
CA GLY A 138 -8.63 -6.54 18.00
C GLY A 138 -8.64 -5.18 17.29
N ALA A 139 -7.65 -4.90 16.44
CA ALA A 139 -7.48 -3.62 15.75
C ALA A 139 -7.12 -3.77 14.26
N GLY A 140 -7.39 -4.92 13.64
CA GLY A 140 -6.98 -5.21 12.27
C GLY A 140 -7.56 -4.25 11.23
N ALA A 141 -8.85 -3.92 11.37
CA ALA A 141 -9.50 -2.91 10.52
C ALA A 141 -8.86 -1.52 10.63
N THR A 142 -8.49 -1.09 11.85
CA THR A 142 -7.83 0.21 12.07
C THR A 142 -6.43 0.22 11.49
N VAL A 143 -5.66 -0.86 11.68
CA VAL A 143 -4.31 -0.99 11.09
C VAL A 143 -4.37 -1.04 9.56
N ALA A 144 -5.37 -1.70 8.99
CA ALA A 144 -5.60 -1.73 7.55
C ALA A 144 -5.95 -0.34 7.00
N ALA A 145 -6.77 0.43 7.72
CA ALA A 145 -7.11 1.80 7.34
C ALA A 145 -5.88 2.71 7.34
N LEU A 146 -5.05 2.67 8.40
CA LEU A 146 -3.80 3.44 8.48
C LEU A 146 -2.85 3.12 7.32
N HIS A 147 -2.68 1.85 7.00
CA HIS A 147 -1.85 1.42 5.88
C HIS A 147 -2.43 1.83 4.52
N THR A 148 -3.76 1.78 4.36
CA THR A 148 -4.42 2.23 3.12
C THR A 148 -4.20 3.72 2.90
N VAL A 149 -4.40 4.54 3.95
CA VAL A 149 -4.11 5.98 3.90
C VAL A 149 -2.65 6.22 3.56
N ARG A 150 -1.72 5.55 4.28
CA ARG A 150 -0.27 5.63 4.00
C ARG A 150 0.07 5.29 2.56
N LEU A 151 -0.51 4.22 2.02
CA LEU A 151 -0.25 3.75 0.66
C LEU A 151 -0.69 4.82 -0.35
N VAL A 152 -1.92 5.32 -0.22
CA VAL A 152 -2.44 6.40 -1.09
C VAL A 152 -1.57 7.65 -0.99
N THR A 153 -1.24 8.08 0.24
CA THR A 153 -0.40 9.26 0.46
C THR A 153 0.97 9.09 -0.19
N VAL A 154 1.67 7.98 0.03
CA VAL A 154 3.00 7.73 -0.56
C VAL A 154 2.93 7.71 -2.08
N LEU A 155 1.94 7.05 -2.67
CA LEU A 155 1.80 6.97 -4.12
C LEU A 155 1.54 8.33 -4.78
N VAL A 156 0.83 9.24 -4.12
CA VAL A 156 0.55 10.58 -4.64
C VAL A 156 1.70 11.54 -4.35
N VAL A 157 2.24 11.52 -3.14
CA VAL A 157 3.19 12.52 -2.63
C VAL A 157 4.61 12.24 -3.12
N MET A 158 5.05 10.98 -3.12
CA MET A 158 6.42 10.62 -3.52
C MET A 158 6.79 11.08 -4.93
N PRO A 159 6.00 10.82 -5.99
CA PRO A 159 6.34 11.32 -7.33
C PRO A 159 6.36 12.84 -7.44
N LEU A 160 5.49 13.53 -6.69
CA LEU A 160 5.48 14.99 -6.65
C LEU A 160 6.77 15.52 -6.02
N LEU A 161 7.21 14.91 -4.91
CA LEU A 161 8.50 15.21 -4.29
C LEU A 161 9.66 14.93 -5.23
N VAL A 162 9.69 13.77 -5.88
CA VAL A 162 10.77 13.43 -6.82
C VAL A 162 10.83 14.47 -7.94
N ARG A 163 9.69 14.82 -8.57
CA ARG A 163 9.67 15.87 -9.60
C ARG A 163 10.22 17.19 -9.07
N LEU A 164 9.76 17.64 -7.90
CA LEU A 164 10.20 18.90 -7.30
C LEU A 164 11.71 18.92 -7.03
N LEU A 165 12.26 17.82 -6.50
CA LEU A 165 13.68 17.69 -6.20
C LEU A 165 14.53 17.57 -7.48
N THR A 166 14.04 16.88 -8.51
CA THR A 166 14.75 16.76 -9.80
C THR A 166 14.68 18.03 -10.65
N ILE A 167 13.65 18.88 -10.48
CA ILE A 167 13.57 20.20 -11.14
C ILE A 167 14.73 21.11 -10.68
N GLY A 168 15.19 20.97 -9.43
CA GLY A 168 16.39 21.65 -8.92
C GLY A 168 17.71 21.08 -9.47
N GLN A 169 17.70 19.90 -10.11
CA GLN A 169 18.88 19.29 -10.74
C GLN A 169 18.94 19.51 -12.26
N GLY A 170 18.04 20.33 -12.83
CA GLY A 170 17.98 20.68 -14.25
C GLY A 170 19.06 21.67 -14.70
N GLY A 171 20.33 21.34 -14.46
CA GLY A 171 21.46 22.22 -14.74
C GLY A 171 22.82 21.53 -14.77
N SER A 172 22.97 20.41 -15.48
CA SER A 172 24.23 20.02 -16.14
C SER A 172 23.95 18.99 -17.23
N PRO A 173 23.98 19.36 -18.53
CA PRO A 173 24.35 18.41 -19.55
C PRO A 173 25.85 18.18 -19.42
N ASP A 174 26.31 16.95 -19.21
CA ASP A 174 27.60 16.47 -19.73
C ASP A 174 27.67 14.94 -19.56
N GLY A 175 28.00 14.27 -20.67
CA GLY A 175 28.08 12.81 -20.83
C GLY A 175 29.32 12.20 -20.17
N PRO A 176 29.90 11.10 -20.70
CA PRO A 176 29.96 10.71 -22.12
C PRO A 176 28.96 9.64 -22.59
#